data_AF-A0A356R5A3-F1
#
_entry.id   AF-A0A356R5A3-F1
#
_cell.length_a   1.000
_cell.length_b   1.000
_cell.length_c   1.000
_cell.angle_alpha   90.00
_cell.angle_beta   90.00
_cell.angle_gamma   90.00
#
_symmetry.space_group_name_H-M   'P 1'
#
loop_
_entity.id
_entity.type
_entity.pdbx_description
1 polymer ?
#
loop_
_entity_poly.entity_id
_entity_poly.type
_entity_poly.pdbx_seq_one_letter_code
_entity_poly.pdbx_strand_id
1 'polypeptide(L)' 'MRERSDRHFIKMEWIEQVVQFPEFESMQSDGRFRFWGRIKEANGKFLRVIVLADKETVHNAFFDRSFRRPE' A
#
# COMPACT_ATOMS: atom_id res chain seq x y z
N MET A 1 8.71 18.31 23.46
CA MET A 1 8.25 17.01 22.97
C MET A 1 8.41 16.99 21.45
N ARG A 2 9.28 16.14 20.89
CA ARG A 2 9.33 15.95 19.43
C ARG A 2 8.17 15.04 19.07
N GLU A 3 7.02 15.62 18.73
CA GLU A 3 5.94 14.90 18.05
C GLU A 3 6.49 14.38 16.74
N ARG A 4 7.01 13.15 16.76
CA ARG A 4 7.28 12.40 15.55
C ARG A 4 5.92 12.07 14.94
N SER A 5 5.41 13.00 14.14
CA SER A 5 4.23 12.88 13.26
C SER A 5 4.47 11.86 12.13
N ASP A 6 5.30 10.85 12.39
CA ASP A 6 5.75 9.79 11.49
C ASP A 6 5.05 8.46 11.79
N ARG A 7 4.15 8.41 12.79
CA ARG A 7 3.20 7.30 12.94
C ARG A 7 2.07 7.48 11.94
N HIS A 8 2.41 7.11 10.71
CA HIS A 8 1.54 6.78 9.60
C HIS A 8 0.17 6.23 10.04
N PHE A 9 -0.85 7.10 10.08
CA PHE A 9 -2.24 6.67 10.05
C PHE A 9 -2.54 6.19 8.63
N ILE A 10 -2.32 4.90 8.35
CA ILE A 10 -2.85 4.29 7.14
C ILE A 10 -4.36 4.20 7.34
N LYS A 11 -5.11 5.02 6.60
CA LYS A 11 -6.58 4.95 6.63
C LYS A 11 -7.04 3.68 5.92
N MET A 12 -8.11 3.06 6.43
CA MET A 12 -8.79 1.95 5.75
C MET A 12 -9.17 2.36 4.32
N GLU A 13 -9.67 3.58 4.13
CA GLU A 13 -10.01 4.15 2.83
C GLU A 13 -8.85 4.08 1.83
N TRP A 14 -7.60 4.27 2.29
CA TRP A 14 -6.43 4.16 1.43
C TRP A 14 -6.12 2.71 1.05
N ILE A 15 -6.29 1.78 1.99
CA ILE A 15 -6.13 0.35 1.72
C ILE A 15 -7.16 -0.09 0.70
N GLU A 16 -8.44 0.25 0.91
CA GLU A 16 -9.54 -0.05 0.00
C GLU A 16 -9.30 0.58 -1.38
N GLN A 17 -8.89 1.84 -1.45
CA GLN A 17 -8.55 2.50 -2.71
C GLN A 17 -7.43 1.77 -3.45
N VAL A 18 -6.36 1.35 -2.76
CA VAL A 18 -5.23 0.64 -3.38
C VAL A 18 -5.62 -0.78 -3.81
N VAL A 19 -6.51 -1.45 -3.09
CA VAL A 19 -6.99 -2.79 -3.45
C VAL A 19 -7.98 -2.73 -4.63
N GLN A 20 -8.89 -1.75 -4.64
CA GLN A 20 -9.87 -1.58 -5.73
C GLN A 20 -9.26 -0.98 -6.99
N PHE A 21 -8.37 0.00 -6.83
CA PHE A 21 -7.72 0.74 -7.92
C PHE A 21 -6.21 0.83 -7.69
N PRO A 22 -5.48 -0.31 -7.74
CA PRO A 22 -4.03 -0.30 -7.67
C PRO A 22 -3.44 0.42 -8.88
N GLU A 23 -2.44 1.28 -8.66
CA GLU A 23 -1.60 1.78 -9.77
C GLU A 23 -0.65 0.69 -10.27
N PHE A 24 -0.19 -0.19 -9.38
CA PHE A 24 0.58 -1.36 -9.75
C PHE A 24 0.10 -2.57 -8.97
N GLU A 25 0.03 -3.71 -9.65
CA GLU A 25 -0.20 -5.01 -9.03
C GLU A 25 0.93 -5.97 -9.40
N SER A 26 1.30 -6.83 -8.47
CA SER A 26 2.27 -7.89 -8.70
C SER A 26 1.87 -9.12 -7.92
N MET A 27 1.69 -10.22 -8.62
CA MET A 27 1.42 -11.52 -8.03
C MET A 27 2.75 -12.23 -7.74
N GLN A 28 2.93 -12.66 -6.49
CA GLN A 28 4.06 -13.51 -6.12
C GLN A 28 3.76 -14.98 -6.43
N SER A 29 4.81 -15.77 -6.69
CA SER A 29 4.70 -17.22 -6.92
C SER A 29 4.16 -18.00 -5.72
N ASP A 30 4.18 -17.41 -4.51
CA ASP A 30 3.57 -17.95 -3.27
C ASP A 30 2.04 -17.75 -3.22
N GLY A 31 1.46 -17.13 -4.25
CA GLY A 31 0.02 -16.83 -4.33
C GLY A 31 -0.38 -15.49 -3.69
N ARG A 32 0.54 -14.71 -3.13
CA ARG A 32 0.22 -13.40 -2.54
C ARG A 32 0.16 -12.31 -3.61
N PHE A 33 -0.78 -11.39 -3.44
CA PHE A 33 -0.90 -10.20 -4.27
C PHE A 33 -0.30 -9.00 -3.56
N ARG A 34 0.49 -8.22 -4.29
CA ARG A 34 0.99 -6.93 -3.84
C ARG A 34 0.36 -5.85 -4.70
N PHE A 35 -0.33 -4.93 -4.05
CA PHE A 35 -0.93 -3.77 -4.67
C PHE A 35 -0.16 -2.54 -4.21
N TRP A 36 0.08 -1.61 -5.13
CA TRP A 36 0.64 -0.30 -4.83
C TRP A 36 -0.31 0.76 -5.36
N GLY A 37 -0.53 1.79 -4.57
CA GLY A 37 -1.19 3.01 -5.07
C GLY A 37 -0.71 4.23 -4.33
N ARG A 38 -0.63 5.34 -5.07
CA ARG A 38 -0.18 6.62 -4.55
C ARG A 38 -1.28 7.30 -3.77
N ILE A 39 -0.98 7.59 -2.51
CA ILE A 39 -1.86 8.33 -1.62
C ILE A 39 -1.45 9.80 -1.66
N LYS A 40 -2.27 10.63 -2.32
CA LYS A 40 -2.05 12.08 -2.43
C LYS A 40 -2.00 12.74 -1.05
N GLU A 41 -2.93 12.36 -0.16
CA GLU A 41 -3.00 12.85 1.23
C GLU A 41 -1.74 12.55 2.05
N ALA A 42 -1.04 11.45 1.75
CA ALA A 42 0.20 11.07 2.41
C ALA A 42 1.43 11.70 1.73
N ASN A 43 1.29 12.92 1.20
CA ASN A 43 2.34 13.63 0.45
C ASN A 43 2.77 12.89 -0.85
N GLY A 44 1.83 12.18 -1.49
CA GLY A 44 2.10 11.41 -2.70
C GLY A 44 2.95 10.15 -2.48
N LYS A 45 2.98 9.60 -1.26
CA LYS A 45 3.66 8.33 -0.96
C LYS A 45 2.90 7.14 -1.56
N PHE A 46 3.61 6.09 -1.93
CA PHE A 46 3.02 4.83 -2.37
C PHE A 46 2.66 3.97 -1.16
N LEU A 47 1.39 3.59 -1.03
CA LEU A 47 0.95 2.60 -0.08
C LEU A 47 1.03 1.23 -0.75
N ARG A 48 1.79 0.30 -0.14
CA ARG A 48 1.83 -1.10 -0.54
C ARG A 48 0.88 -1.90 0.34
N VAL A 49 -0.04 -2.60 -0.28
CA VAL A 49 -0.99 -3.51 0.37
C VAL A 49 -0.68 -4.93 -0.09
N ILE A 50 -0.46 -5.83 0.86
CA ILE A 50 -0.23 -7.24 0.63
C ILE A 50 -1.53 -7.96 0.95
N VAL A 51 -2.07 -8.66 -0.02
CA VAL A 51 -3.29 -9.46 0.10
C VAL A 51 -2.93 -10.92 -0.13
N LEU A 52 -3.58 -11.82 0.60
CA LEU A 52 -3.39 -13.27 0.42
C LEU A 52 -3.98 -13.75 -0.91
N ALA A 53 -3.74 -15.02 -1.24
CA ALA A 53 -4.22 -15.64 -2.49
C ALA A 53 -5.73 -15.57 -2.69
N ASP A 54 -6.46 -15.46 -1.58
CA ASP A 54 -7.91 -15.33 -1.52
C ASP A 54 -8.42 -13.95 -1.99
N LYS A 55 -7.54 -12.97 -2.20
CA LYS A 55 -7.86 -11.59 -2.62
C LYS A 55 -8.80 -10.80 -1.68
N GLU A 56 -9.33 -11.41 -0.63
CA GLU A 56 -10.13 -10.73 0.41
C GLU A 56 -9.28 -10.34 1.62
N THR A 57 -8.37 -11.21 2.05
CA THR A 57 -7.62 -11.00 3.30
C THR A 57 -6.39 -10.12 3.08
N VAL A 58 -6.47 -8.87 3.56
CA VAL A 58 -5.31 -7.98 3.67
C VAL A 58 -4.37 -8.51 4.76
N HIS A 59 -3.20 -8.96 4.35
CA HIS A 59 -2.16 -9.45 5.26
C HIS A 59 -1.38 -8.31 5.90
N ASN A 60 -0.99 -7.30 5.12
CA ASN A 60 -0.21 -6.18 5.61
C ASN A 60 -0.36 -4.95 4.71
N ALA A 61 -0.41 -3.75 5.27
CA ALA A 61 -0.44 -2.49 4.52
C ALA A 61 0.58 -1.51 5.11
N PHE A 62 1.46 -0.97 4.27
CA PHE A 62 2.47 0.00 4.70
C PHE A 62 2.95 0.87 3.56
N PHE A 63 3.40 2.08 3.90
CA PHE A 63 3.92 2.99 2.91
C PHE A 63 5.32 2.57 2.47
N ASP A 64 5.45 2.31 1.18
CA ASP A 64 6.73 2.05 0.55
C ASP A 64 7.40 3.39 0.25
N ARG A 65 8.42 3.71 1.06
CA ARG A 65 9.20 4.96 0.96
C ARG A 65 10.32 4.88 -0.07
N SER A 66 10.60 3.69 -0.60
CA SER A 66 11.69 3.43 -1.55
C SER A 66 11.17 3.05 -2.94
N PHE A 67 9.86 2.95 -3.13
CA PHE A 67 9.26 2.70 -4.43
C PHE A 67 9.48 3.90 -5.36
N ARG A 68 10.52 3.79 -6.18
CA ARG A 68 10.65 4.57 -7.41
C ARG A 68 9.79 3.90 -8.46
N ARG A 69 8.92 4.68 -9.10
CA ARG A 69 8.23 4.23 -10.31
C ARG A 69 9.30 3.68 -11.27
N PRO A 70 9.17 2.46 -11.80
CA PRO A 70 9.96 2.09 -12.96
C PRO A 70 9.57 3.06 -14.08
N GLU A 71 10.55 3.80 -14.60
CA GLU A 71 10.40 4.62 -15.81
C GLU A 71 10.18 3.74 -17.04
#